data_AF-A0A177DNI1-F1
#
_entry.id   AF-A0A177DNI1-F1
#
_cell.length_a   1.000
_cell.length_b   1.000
_cell.length_c   1.000
_cell.angle_alpha   90.00
_cell.angle_beta   90.00
_cell.angle_gamma   90.00
#
_symmetry.space_group_name_H-M   'P 1'
#
loop_
_entity.id
_entity.type
_entity.pdbx_description
1 polymer ?
#
loop_
_entity_poly.entity_id
_entity_poly.type
_entity_poly.pdbx_seq_one_letter_code
_entity_poly.pdbx_strand_id
1 'polypeptide(L)'
;QQLANAVLTKLPREIRDMIYFHLSTRGRELIEREHFRTTLDPLTRLYSYDFERWKAQHFPAHYWNPEYVSQRFYCELLENYYRTSTFLFGDDPGVMKRFLNTDEMKLGVAPKALVSSVEIGLNAVSHDRGSFRAYMFGIPKSPERMREALDGIFELRPGARIVIRFVTEAKTKEERDEHCKGAMKMLFDEAQVEKMKMYKVKLVVD
;
A
#
# COMPACT_ATOMS: atom_id res chain seq x y z
N GLN A 1 2.98 25.97 -15.79
CA GLN A 1 4.20 25.32 -16.33
C GLN A 1 5.51 26.06 -16.07
N GLN A 2 5.61 27.40 -16.21
CA GLN A 2 6.88 28.13 -16.07
C GLN A 2 7.64 27.88 -14.75
N LEU A 3 6.93 27.83 -13.61
CA LEU A 3 7.55 27.55 -12.30
C LEU A 3 8.12 26.13 -12.21
N ALA A 4 7.39 25.11 -12.67
CA ALA A 4 7.86 23.72 -12.66
C ALA A 4 9.13 23.55 -13.52
N ASN A 5 9.19 24.24 -14.66
CA ASN A 5 10.39 24.23 -15.51
C ASN A 5 11.56 24.96 -14.85
N ALA A 6 11.32 26.06 -14.13
CA ALA A 6 12.36 26.72 -13.35
C ALA A 6 12.87 25.82 -12.22
N VAL A 7 12.00 25.08 -11.53
CA VAL A 7 12.39 24.10 -10.51
C VAL A 7 13.30 23.03 -11.11
N LEU A 8 12.93 22.46 -12.27
CA LEU A 8 13.74 21.43 -12.94
C LEU A 8 15.12 21.91 -13.42
N THR A 9 15.20 23.16 -13.92
CA THR A 9 16.40 23.68 -14.56
C THR A 9 17.35 24.41 -13.62
N LYS A 10 16.83 25.06 -12.57
CA LYS A 10 17.61 25.88 -11.65
C LYS A 10 17.98 25.19 -10.35
N LEU A 11 17.22 24.18 -9.92
CA LEU A 11 17.47 23.51 -8.64
C LEU A 11 18.20 22.17 -8.86
N PRO A 12 19.25 21.89 -8.05
CA PRO A 12 19.88 20.58 -8.00
C PRO A 12 18.88 19.47 -7.61
N ARG A 13 19.22 18.22 -7.95
CA ARG A 13 18.32 17.07 -7.77
C ARG A 13 17.90 16.91 -6.30
N GLU A 14 18.83 17.12 -5.38
CA GLU A 14 18.64 16.96 -3.94
C GLU A 14 17.59 17.95 -3.41
N ILE A 15 17.66 19.20 -3.86
CA ILE A 15 16.68 20.23 -3.47
C ILE A 15 15.31 19.92 -4.07
N ARG A 16 15.26 19.41 -5.31
CA ARG A 16 13.99 18.96 -5.91
C ARG A 16 13.39 17.80 -5.13
N ASP A 17 14.19 16.82 -4.73
CA ASP A 17 13.73 15.68 -3.93
C ASP A 17 13.20 16.14 -2.56
N MET A 18 13.80 17.15 -1.91
CA MET A 18 13.22 17.77 -0.71
C MET A 18 11.86 18.40 -0.97
N ILE A 19 11.71 19.14 -2.08
CA ILE A 19 10.42 19.73 -2.47
C ILE A 19 9.39 18.63 -2.73
N TYR A 20 9.74 17.61 -3.53
CA TYR A 20 8.87 16.48 -3.80
C TYR A 20 8.51 15.72 -2.53
N PHE A 21 9.45 15.58 -1.59
CA PHE A 21 9.17 14.97 -0.30
C PHE A 21 8.03 15.68 0.42
N HIS A 22 7.99 17.01 0.40
CA HIS A 22 6.90 17.78 1.01
C HIS A 22 5.60 17.78 0.19
N LEU A 23 5.68 17.68 -1.13
CA LEU A 23 4.51 17.75 -2.02
C LEU A 23 3.81 16.40 -2.19
N SER A 24 4.57 15.31 -2.34
CA SER A 24 4.04 14.00 -2.72
C SER A 24 4.02 12.98 -1.60
N THR A 25 4.90 13.04 -0.61
CA THR A 25 4.97 12.00 0.43
C THR A 25 3.68 11.92 1.23
N ARG A 26 3.12 10.72 1.32
CA ARG A 26 2.01 10.42 2.22
C ARG A 26 2.50 9.52 3.34
N GLY A 27 2.33 9.99 4.58
CA GLY A 27 2.83 9.27 5.76
C GLY A 27 2.24 7.88 5.89
N ARG A 28 0.93 7.74 5.68
CA ARG A 28 0.17 6.49 5.73
C ARG A 28 -0.98 6.58 4.73
N GLU A 29 -0.82 6.00 3.55
CA GLU A 29 -1.84 5.97 2.50
C GLU A 29 -2.58 4.63 2.55
N LEU A 30 -3.89 4.65 2.76
CA LEU A 30 -4.70 3.43 2.82
C LEU A 30 -5.16 3.02 1.41
N ILE A 31 -4.82 1.80 1.00
CA ILE A 31 -5.22 1.21 -0.28
C ILE A 31 -6.22 0.08 -0.01
N GLU A 32 -7.49 0.39 -0.24
CA GLU A 32 -8.62 -0.55 -0.12
C GLU A 32 -9.11 -1.00 -1.49
N ARG A 33 -10.07 -1.93 -1.53
CA ARG A 33 -10.73 -2.32 -2.79
C ARG A 33 -11.40 -1.14 -3.48
N GLU A 34 -11.94 -0.23 -2.68
CA GLU A 34 -12.57 1.02 -3.05
C GLU A 34 -11.62 1.94 -3.82
N HIS A 35 -10.31 1.85 -3.58
CA HIS A 35 -9.29 2.59 -4.31
C HIS A 35 -9.37 2.36 -5.81
N PHE A 36 -9.78 1.15 -6.22
CA PHE A 36 -9.92 0.77 -7.62
C PHE A 36 -11.35 0.70 -8.10
N ARG A 37 -12.33 1.04 -7.24
CA ARG A 37 -13.73 0.99 -7.65
C ARG A 37 -14.00 2.10 -8.66
N THR A 38 -14.80 1.70 -9.63
CA THR A 38 -15.50 2.57 -10.56
C THR A 38 -16.21 3.69 -9.78
N THR A 39 -16.06 4.92 -10.25
CA THR A 39 -16.77 6.05 -9.65
C THR A 39 -18.23 5.99 -10.10
N LEU A 40 -19.17 6.19 -9.17
CA LEU A 40 -20.60 6.23 -9.51
C LEU A 40 -20.84 7.47 -10.38
N ASP A 41 -21.15 7.28 -11.66
CA ASP A 41 -21.50 8.37 -12.57
C ASP A 41 -22.74 9.10 -12.00
N PRO A 42 -22.66 10.42 -11.72
CA PRO A 42 -23.78 11.16 -11.16
C PRO A 42 -24.99 11.23 -12.11
N LEU A 43 -24.78 11.09 -13.42
CA LEU A 43 -25.82 11.12 -14.44
C LEU A 43 -26.46 9.74 -14.63
N THR A 44 -25.65 8.70 -14.88
CA THR A 44 -26.18 7.37 -15.20
C THR A 44 -26.43 6.49 -13.98
N ARG A 45 -25.87 6.85 -12.81
CA ARG A 45 -25.82 6.02 -11.59
C ARG A 45 -25.22 4.62 -11.86
N LEU A 46 -24.47 4.48 -12.95
CA LEU A 46 -23.73 3.28 -13.26
C LEU A 46 -22.30 3.43 -12.77
N TYR A 47 -21.72 2.29 -12.43
CA TYR A 47 -20.35 2.18 -11.99
C TYR A 47 -19.44 2.08 -13.22
N SER A 48 -18.77 3.17 -13.59
CA SER A 48 -17.77 3.19 -14.67
C SER A 48 -16.38 3.59 -14.14
N TYR A 49 -15.32 3.06 -14.75
CA TYR A 49 -13.95 3.43 -14.39
C TYR A 49 -13.58 4.68 -15.18
N ASP A 50 -13.58 5.82 -14.50
CA ASP A 50 -13.09 7.08 -15.03
C ASP A 50 -11.78 7.44 -14.34
N PHE A 51 -10.68 7.36 -15.08
CA PHE A 51 -9.35 7.66 -14.60
C PHE A 51 -9.19 9.13 -14.19
N GLU A 52 -9.74 10.07 -14.95
CA GLU A 52 -9.60 11.49 -14.65
C GLU A 52 -10.35 11.84 -13.37
N ARG A 53 -11.54 11.24 -13.19
CA ARG A 53 -12.30 11.41 -11.96
C ARG A 53 -11.63 10.76 -10.75
N TRP A 54 -11.12 9.53 -10.91
CA TRP A 54 -10.34 8.85 -9.86
C TRP A 54 -9.12 9.68 -9.45
N LYS A 55 -8.38 10.19 -10.44
CA LYS A 55 -7.19 11.03 -10.25
C LYS A 55 -7.54 12.33 -9.54
N ALA A 56 -8.60 13.02 -9.95
CA ALA A 56 -9.05 14.24 -9.31
C ALA A 56 -9.46 14.01 -7.84
N GLN A 57 -10.07 12.86 -7.53
CA GLN A 57 -10.46 12.50 -6.17
C GLN A 57 -9.25 12.20 -5.27
N HIS A 58 -8.27 11.43 -5.77
CA HIS A 58 -7.13 11.02 -4.97
C HIS A 58 -5.98 12.03 -4.99
N PHE A 59 -5.83 12.81 -6.06
CA PHE A 59 -4.70 13.71 -6.31
C PHE A 59 -5.21 15.09 -6.82
N PRO A 60 -5.98 15.84 -6.01
CA PRO A 60 -6.69 17.05 -6.45
C PRO A 60 -5.76 18.23 -6.76
N ALA A 61 -4.54 18.24 -6.21
CA ALA A 61 -3.64 19.37 -6.36
C ALA A 61 -3.09 19.50 -7.79
N HIS A 62 -3.00 20.73 -8.30
CA HIS A 62 -2.61 21.00 -9.69
C HIS A 62 -1.22 20.44 -10.08
N TYR A 63 -0.32 20.26 -9.12
CA TYR A 63 1.01 19.69 -9.40
C TYR A 63 0.98 18.20 -9.76
N TRP A 64 -0.17 17.52 -9.62
CA TRP A 64 -0.43 16.17 -10.13
C TRP A 64 -1.02 16.13 -11.54
N ASN A 65 -1.35 17.28 -12.13
CA ASN A 65 -1.90 17.35 -13.48
C ASN A 65 -0.78 17.71 -14.48
N PRO A 66 -0.45 16.84 -15.45
CA PRO A 66 0.57 17.09 -16.47
C PRO A 66 0.23 18.24 -17.43
N GLU A 67 -1.00 18.78 -17.39
CA GLU A 67 -1.34 20.02 -18.09
C GLU A 67 -0.72 21.27 -17.41
N TYR A 68 -0.53 21.22 -16.08
CA TYR A 68 -0.03 22.36 -15.29
C TYR A 68 1.48 22.31 -15.05
N VAL A 69 2.05 21.10 -15.01
CA VAL A 69 3.48 20.84 -14.80
C VAL A 69 4.08 20.11 -16.01
N SER A 70 5.38 20.22 -16.24
CA SER A 70 6.00 19.45 -17.31
C SER A 70 5.99 17.94 -17.02
N GLN A 71 5.96 17.12 -18.07
CA GLN A 71 5.97 15.65 -17.94
C GLN A 71 7.12 15.15 -17.07
N ARG A 72 8.31 15.75 -17.22
CA ARG A 72 9.48 15.38 -16.40
C ARG A 72 9.26 15.66 -14.92
N PHE A 73 8.67 16.81 -14.57
CA PHE A 73 8.34 17.14 -13.18
C PHE A 73 7.32 16.14 -12.62
N TYR A 74 6.29 15.82 -13.40
CA TYR A 74 5.26 14.86 -13.03
C TYR A 74 5.85 13.46 -12.76
N CYS A 75 6.74 12.97 -13.62
CA CYS A 75 7.42 11.69 -13.40
C CYS A 75 8.31 11.71 -12.15
N GLU A 76 9.14 12.74 -11.96
CA GLU A 76 10.00 12.84 -10.76
C GLU A 76 9.15 12.89 -9.46
N LEU A 77 8.02 13.60 -9.48
CA LEU A 77 7.10 13.70 -8.36
C LEU A 77 6.46 12.36 -7.99
N LEU A 78 6.02 11.61 -9.00
CA LEU A 78 5.39 10.30 -8.82
C LEU A 78 6.39 9.21 -8.41
N GLU A 79 7.61 9.24 -8.94
CA GLU A 79 8.68 8.38 -8.44
C GLU A 79 8.93 8.64 -6.96
N ASN A 80 8.96 9.91 -6.55
CA ASN A 80 9.10 10.28 -5.15
C ASN A 80 7.92 9.75 -4.32
N TYR A 81 6.68 9.93 -4.78
CA TYR A 81 5.48 9.42 -4.11
C TYR A 81 5.60 7.95 -3.73
N TYR A 82 5.91 7.07 -4.69
CA TYR A 82 6.04 5.64 -4.43
C TYR A 82 7.25 5.32 -3.55
N ARG A 83 8.34 6.08 -3.68
CA ARG A 83 9.57 5.81 -2.93
C ARG A 83 9.49 6.24 -1.46
N THR A 84 8.76 7.30 -1.14
CA THR A 84 8.78 7.91 0.20
C THR A 84 7.51 7.63 1.01
N SER A 85 6.40 7.35 0.35
CA SER A 85 5.13 7.07 1.04
C SER A 85 5.11 5.66 1.65
N THR A 86 4.30 5.48 2.69
CA THR A 86 3.98 4.15 3.24
C THR A 86 2.56 3.77 2.87
N PHE A 87 2.40 2.65 2.18
CA PHE A 87 1.11 2.14 1.72
C PHE A 87 0.56 1.12 2.72
N LEU A 88 -0.63 1.36 3.23
CA LEU A 88 -1.35 0.49 4.15
C LEU A 88 -2.29 -0.41 3.35
N PHE A 89 -2.20 -1.71 3.57
CA PHE A 89 -3.14 -2.69 3.05
C PHE A 89 -3.88 -3.35 4.20
N GLY A 90 -5.19 -3.54 4.01
CA GLY A 90 -6.00 -4.37 4.89
C GLY A 90 -5.82 -5.86 4.60
N ASP A 91 -6.77 -6.65 5.06
CA ASP A 91 -6.83 -8.10 4.87
C ASP A 91 -7.72 -8.51 3.67
N ASP A 92 -7.86 -7.60 2.70
CA ASP A 92 -8.59 -7.83 1.45
C ASP A 92 -7.71 -8.57 0.42
N PRO A 93 -8.12 -9.78 -0.01
CA PRO A 93 -7.40 -10.54 -1.04
C PRO A 93 -7.14 -9.76 -2.32
N GLY A 94 -5.90 -9.85 -2.83
CA GLY A 94 -5.50 -9.37 -4.16
C GLY A 94 -5.34 -7.86 -4.33
N VAL A 95 -5.68 -7.05 -3.32
CA VAL A 95 -5.58 -5.57 -3.38
C VAL A 95 -4.13 -5.13 -3.55
N MET A 96 -3.22 -5.66 -2.73
CA MET A 96 -1.80 -5.33 -2.80
C MET A 96 -1.19 -5.74 -4.14
N LYS A 97 -1.43 -6.97 -4.59
CA LYS A 97 -0.95 -7.44 -5.90
C LYS A 97 -1.45 -6.58 -7.05
N ARG A 98 -2.73 -6.18 -7.02
CA ARG A 98 -3.31 -5.28 -8.03
C ARG A 98 -2.61 -3.93 -8.01
N PHE A 99 -2.46 -3.32 -6.84
CA PHE A 99 -1.75 -2.04 -6.67
C PHE A 99 -0.32 -2.12 -7.22
N LEU A 100 0.40 -3.19 -6.88
CA LEU A 100 1.81 -3.34 -7.25
C LEU A 100 2.03 -3.55 -8.76
N ASN A 101 1.05 -4.11 -9.47
CA ASN A 101 1.17 -4.45 -10.89
C ASN A 101 0.42 -3.51 -11.83
N THR A 102 -0.43 -2.63 -11.32
CA THR A 102 -1.22 -1.71 -12.16
C THR A 102 -0.51 -0.38 -12.23
N ASP A 103 -0.20 0.07 -13.44
CA ASP A 103 0.32 1.42 -13.68
C ASP A 103 -0.87 2.38 -13.83
N GLU A 104 -1.58 2.66 -12.73
CA GLU A 104 -2.70 3.62 -12.76
C GLU A 104 -2.24 4.98 -13.28
N MET A 105 -1.02 5.40 -12.91
CA MET A 105 -0.49 6.73 -13.20
C MET A 105 0.12 6.87 -14.61
N LYS A 106 0.13 5.79 -15.40
CA LYS A 106 0.66 5.75 -16.77
C LYS A 106 2.11 6.24 -16.87
N LEU A 107 2.93 5.86 -15.89
CA LEU A 107 4.37 6.18 -15.85
C LEU A 107 5.22 5.32 -16.79
N GLY A 108 4.65 4.22 -17.31
CA GLY A 108 5.38 3.17 -18.01
C GLY A 108 6.11 2.21 -17.08
N VAL A 109 5.92 2.34 -15.76
CA VAL A 109 6.56 1.51 -14.73
C VAL A 109 5.54 1.15 -13.66
N ALA A 110 5.46 -0.14 -13.32
CA ALA A 110 4.55 -0.62 -12.28
C ALA A 110 5.04 -0.24 -10.87
N PRO A 111 4.12 0.05 -9.92
CA PRO A 111 4.48 0.49 -8.57
C PRO A 111 5.44 -0.45 -7.83
N LYS A 112 5.40 -1.77 -8.09
CA LYS A 112 6.32 -2.76 -7.51
C LYS A 112 7.82 -2.41 -7.62
N ALA A 113 8.21 -1.71 -8.69
CA ALA A 113 9.60 -1.30 -8.90
C ALA A 113 10.01 -0.08 -8.05
N LEU A 114 9.04 0.71 -7.59
CA LEU A 114 9.27 2.00 -6.94
C LEU A 114 8.93 1.99 -5.45
N VAL A 115 7.90 1.23 -5.05
CA VAL A 115 7.40 1.17 -3.67
C VAL A 115 8.51 0.75 -2.70
N SER A 116 8.78 1.59 -1.71
CA SER A 116 9.82 1.33 -0.70
C SER A 116 9.28 0.85 0.63
N SER A 117 8.00 1.11 0.95
CA SER A 117 7.44 0.92 2.30
C SER A 117 5.98 0.49 2.22
N VAL A 118 5.67 -0.66 2.81
CA VAL A 118 4.29 -1.17 2.96
C VAL A 118 4.02 -1.58 4.41
N GLU A 119 2.79 -1.41 4.86
CA GLU A 119 2.28 -1.96 6.12
C GLU A 119 0.99 -2.72 5.84
N ILE A 120 0.88 -3.94 6.37
CA ILE A 120 -0.22 -4.86 6.10
C ILE A 120 -0.87 -5.18 7.44
N GLY A 121 -2.14 -4.82 7.57
CA GLY A 121 -2.96 -5.14 8.73
C GLY A 121 -3.66 -6.48 8.52
N LEU A 122 -3.27 -7.49 9.31
CA LEU A 122 -3.92 -8.80 9.35
C LEU A 122 -4.75 -8.92 10.62
N ASN A 123 -6.03 -9.21 10.47
CA ASN A 123 -6.89 -9.54 11.59
C ASN A 123 -6.63 -11.00 12.02
N ALA A 124 -5.79 -11.18 13.03
CA ALA A 124 -5.48 -12.47 13.64
C ALA A 124 -6.41 -12.75 14.83
N VAL A 125 -7.72 -12.53 14.65
CA VAL A 125 -8.72 -12.92 15.65
C VAL A 125 -8.68 -14.44 15.73
N SER A 126 -8.35 -14.94 16.92
CA SER A 126 -8.17 -16.36 17.19
C SER A 126 -9.39 -17.16 16.73
N HIS A 127 -9.17 -18.42 16.37
CA HIS A 127 -10.21 -19.41 16.11
C HIS A 127 -11.14 -19.70 17.31
N ASP A 128 -11.05 -18.91 18.39
CA ASP A 128 -11.86 -19.09 19.57
C ASP A 128 -13.30 -18.63 19.26
N ARG A 129 -14.19 -19.62 19.16
CA ARG A 129 -15.60 -19.49 18.78
C ARG A 129 -16.45 -18.60 19.72
N GLY A 130 -15.83 -17.96 20.72
CA GLY A 130 -16.48 -17.17 21.77
C GLY A 130 -16.21 -15.67 21.74
N SER A 131 -15.39 -15.13 20.82
CA SER A 131 -15.13 -13.68 20.81
C SER A 131 -16.32 -12.87 20.27
N PHE A 132 -16.68 -11.79 20.96
CA PHE A 132 -17.77 -10.88 20.58
C PHE A 132 -17.60 -10.31 19.16
N ARG A 133 -16.34 -10.21 18.68
CA ARG A 133 -16.03 -9.81 17.30
C ARG A 133 -16.28 -10.93 16.28
N ALA A 134 -16.04 -12.20 16.61
CA ALA A 134 -16.41 -13.32 15.74
C ALA A 134 -17.94 -13.40 15.52
N TYR A 135 -18.71 -12.98 16.54
CA TYR A 135 -20.18 -12.86 16.47
C TYR A 135 -20.66 -11.66 15.62
N MET A 136 -19.99 -10.49 15.70
CA MET A 136 -20.35 -9.28 14.95
C MET A 136 -19.82 -9.23 13.51
N PHE A 137 -18.63 -9.76 13.24
CA PHE A 137 -17.92 -9.60 11.96
C PHE A 137 -17.86 -10.88 11.11
N GLY A 138 -18.38 -12.00 11.64
CA GLY A 138 -18.43 -13.28 10.94
C GLY A 138 -17.07 -13.99 10.90
N ILE A 139 -17.12 -15.31 11.10
CA ILE A 139 -16.12 -16.37 10.92
C ILE A 139 -14.63 -15.94 10.95
N PRO A 140 -13.79 -16.44 11.89
CA PRO A 140 -12.35 -16.23 11.84
C PRO A 140 -11.80 -16.54 10.44
N LYS A 141 -11.12 -15.57 9.81
CA LYS A 141 -10.66 -15.69 8.42
C LYS A 141 -9.71 -16.87 8.30
N SER A 142 -9.94 -17.73 7.30
CA SER A 142 -9.09 -18.90 7.08
C SER A 142 -7.63 -18.48 6.80
N PRO A 143 -6.65 -19.33 7.17
CA PRO A 143 -5.24 -19.12 6.83
C PRO A 143 -5.01 -18.81 5.34
N GLU A 144 -5.78 -19.45 4.47
CA GLU A 144 -5.71 -19.25 3.02
C GLU A 144 -6.01 -17.80 2.65
N ARG A 145 -7.06 -17.18 3.22
CA ARG A 145 -7.38 -15.77 2.96
C ARG A 145 -6.33 -14.81 3.47
N MET A 146 -5.70 -15.11 4.60
CA MET A 146 -4.59 -14.30 5.10
C MET A 146 -3.36 -14.41 4.17
N ARG A 147 -3.09 -15.59 3.62
CA ARG A 147 -2.04 -15.76 2.59
C ARG A 147 -2.37 -14.99 1.31
N GLU A 148 -3.62 -14.98 0.87
CA GLU A 148 -4.07 -14.20 -0.30
C GLU A 148 -3.94 -12.69 -0.09
N ALA A 149 -4.15 -12.18 1.13
CA ALA A 149 -3.91 -10.77 1.44
C ALA A 149 -2.42 -10.40 1.38
N LEU A 150 -1.53 -11.36 1.63
CA LEU A 150 -0.09 -11.22 1.52
C LEU A 150 0.44 -11.46 0.08
N ASP A 151 -0.44 -11.80 -0.86
CA ASP A 151 -0.07 -12.01 -2.26
C ASP A 151 0.46 -10.71 -2.88
N GLY A 152 1.70 -10.76 -3.38
CA GLY A 152 2.43 -9.60 -3.90
C GLY A 152 3.56 -9.07 -3.00
N ILE A 153 3.70 -9.51 -1.74
CA ILE A 153 4.81 -9.06 -0.86
C ILE A 153 6.18 -9.28 -1.51
N PHE A 154 6.37 -10.45 -2.13
CA PHE A 154 7.64 -10.83 -2.74
C PHE A 154 7.84 -10.22 -4.14
N GLU A 155 6.89 -9.43 -4.63
CA GLU A 155 7.02 -8.68 -5.88
C GLU A 155 7.62 -7.28 -5.66
N LEU A 156 7.65 -6.83 -4.40
CA LEU A 156 8.32 -5.58 -4.01
C LEU A 156 9.80 -5.65 -4.36
N ARG A 157 10.35 -4.47 -4.67
CA ARG A 157 11.79 -4.31 -4.88
C ARG A 157 12.61 -4.82 -3.67
N PRO A 158 13.79 -5.42 -3.89
CA PRO A 158 14.69 -5.81 -2.81
C PRO A 158 15.00 -4.64 -1.86
N GLY A 159 15.08 -4.91 -0.56
CA GLY A 159 15.33 -3.90 0.46
C GLY A 159 14.12 -3.03 0.82
N ALA A 160 12.94 -3.27 0.23
CA ALA A 160 11.70 -2.62 0.67
C ALA A 160 11.42 -2.94 2.15
N ARG A 161 10.81 -1.98 2.84
CA ARG A 161 10.36 -2.11 4.23
C ARG A 161 8.96 -2.69 4.24
N ILE A 162 8.78 -3.77 4.98
CA ILE A 162 7.50 -4.46 5.12
C ILE A 162 7.15 -4.49 6.60
N VAL A 163 5.98 -3.97 6.96
CA VAL A 163 5.45 -4.08 8.32
C VAL A 163 4.23 -4.98 8.27
N ILE A 164 4.22 -6.08 9.02
CA ILE A 164 3.02 -6.93 9.17
C ILE A 164 2.49 -6.68 10.57
N ARG A 165 1.29 -6.10 10.65
CA ARG A 165 0.59 -5.82 11.90
C ARG A 165 -0.48 -6.89 12.12
N PHE A 166 -0.33 -7.65 13.19
CA PHE A 166 -1.36 -8.57 13.66
C PHE A 166 -2.24 -7.89 14.69
N VAL A 167 -3.53 -7.74 14.36
CA VAL A 167 -4.54 -7.29 15.31
C VAL A 167 -4.99 -8.52 16.10
N THR A 168 -4.67 -8.56 17.39
CA THR A 168 -5.03 -9.66 18.29
C THR A 168 -5.85 -9.16 19.48
N GLU A 169 -6.68 -10.02 20.08
CA GLU A 169 -7.40 -9.72 21.34
C GLU A 169 -6.63 -10.19 22.59
N ALA A 170 -5.34 -10.53 22.44
CA ALA A 170 -4.54 -11.11 23.52
C ALA A 170 -4.28 -10.08 24.64
N LYS A 171 -4.55 -10.48 25.88
CA LYS A 171 -4.45 -9.59 27.05
C LYS A 171 -3.02 -9.55 27.60
N THR A 172 -2.26 -10.62 27.41
CA THR A 172 -0.88 -10.74 27.90
C THR A 172 0.14 -10.60 26.77
N LYS A 173 1.41 -10.35 27.12
CA LYS A 173 2.50 -10.23 26.14
C LYS A 173 2.96 -11.60 25.63
N GLU A 174 2.88 -12.64 26.48
CA GLU A 174 3.27 -14.01 26.16
C GLU A 174 2.34 -14.64 25.13
N GLU A 175 1.02 -14.49 25.31
CA GLU A 175 0.02 -14.91 24.32
C GLU A 175 0.21 -14.20 22.96
N ARG A 176 0.59 -12.91 22.98
CA ARG A 176 0.89 -12.15 21.76
C ARG A 176 2.08 -12.73 20.99
N ASP A 177 3.15 -13.07 21.69
CA ASP A 177 4.36 -13.65 21.08
C ASP A 177 4.10 -15.07 20.55
N GLU A 178 3.29 -15.88 21.24
CA GLU A 178 2.89 -17.21 20.77
C GLU A 178 1.99 -17.13 19.53
N HIS A 179 0.98 -16.26 19.54
CA HIS A 179 0.12 -16.03 18.38
C HIS A 179 0.93 -15.55 17.17
N CYS A 180 1.92 -14.68 17.39
CA CYS A 180 2.80 -14.20 16.32
C CYS A 180 3.63 -15.33 15.71
N LYS A 181 4.24 -16.18 16.54
CA LYS A 181 5.03 -17.34 16.08
C LYS A 181 4.16 -18.37 15.36
N GLY A 182 2.96 -18.62 15.86
CA GLY A 182 1.97 -19.50 15.22
C GLY A 182 1.55 -18.98 13.85
N ALA A 183 1.19 -17.69 13.76
CA ALA A 183 0.81 -17.04 12.51
C ALA A 183 1.94 -17.08 11.48
N MET A 184 3.19 -16.82 11.88
CA MET A 184 4.33 -16.87 10.95
C MET A 184 4.54 -18.27 10.36
N LYS A 185 4.48 -19.33 11.17
CA LYS A 185 4.60 -20.72 10.69
C LYS A 185 3.43 -21.13 9.78
N MET A 186 2.26 -20.55 10.00
CA MET A 186 1.06 -20.84 9.24
C MET A 186 1.01 -20.06 7.91
N LEU A 187 1.53 -18.83 7.88
CA LEU A 187 1.43 -17.93 6.73
C LEU A 187 2.59 -18.08 5.75
N PHE A 188 3.78 -18.45 6.23
CA PHE A 188 4.98 -18.51 5.40
C PHE A 188 5.64 -19.89 5.45
N ASP A 189 5.92 -20.43 4.26
CA ASP A 189 6.73 -21.64 4.12
C ASP A 189 8.22 -21.32 4.27
N GLU A 190 9.07 -22.34 4.50
CA GLU A 190 10.53 -22.15 4.69
C GLU A 190 11.19 -21.37 3.54
N ALA A 191 10.78 -21.64 2.29
CA ALA A 191 11.27 -20.92 1.12
C ALA A 191 10.86 -19.44 1.11
N GLN A 192 9.69 -19.10 1.65
CA GLN A 192 9.23 -17.72 1.75
C GLN A 192 9.95 -16.98 2.87
N VAL A 193 10.22 -17.65 4.00
CA VAL A 193 11.03 -17.10 5.10
C VAL A 193 12.44 -16.76 4.63
N GLU A 194 13.05 -17.59 3.79
CA GLU A 194 14.35 -17.27 3.17
C GLU A 194 14.26 -16.04 2.27
N LYS A 195 13.21 -15.92 1.45
CA LYS A 195 12.99 -14.73 0.62
C LYS A 195 12.77 -13.46 1.46
N MET A 196 12.17 -13.56 2.64
CA MET A 196 11.96 -12.43 3.54
C MET A 196 13.28 -11.77 3.97
N LYS A 197 14.41 -12.49 3.97
CA LYS A 197 15.74 -11.92 4.29
C LYS A 197 16.18 -10.82 3.31
N MET A 198 15.62 -10.79 2.11
CA MET A 198 15.88 -9.72 1.12
C MET A 198 15.19 -8.40 1.46
N TYR A 199 14.31 -8.39 2.47
CA TYR A 199 13.47 -7.25 2.85
C TYR A 199 13.72 -6.80 4.29
N LYS A 200 13.37 -5.54 4.59
CA LYS A 200 13.39 -5.01 5.96
C LYS A 200 12.04 -5.28 6.61
N VAL A 201 11.84 -6.51 7.09
CA VAL A 201 10.57 -6.93 7.69
C VAL A 201 10.51 -6.56 9.17
N LYS A 202 9.39 -5.97 9.61
CA LYS A 202 9.04 -5.75 11.02
C LYS A 202 7.67 -6.37 11.30
N LEU A 203 7.61 -7.26 12.28
CA LEU A 203 6.34 -7.78 12.79
C LEU A 203 5.89 -6.91 13.97
N VAL A 204 4.62 -6.54 13.99
CA VAL A 204 3.99 -5.76 15.06
C VAL A 204 2.74 -6.48 15.50
N VAL A 205 2.54 -6.62 16.81
CA VAL A 205 1.31 -7.12 17.41
C VAL A 205 0.75 -6.01 18.27
N ASP A 206 -0.54 -5.70 18.10
CA ASP A 206 -1.26 -4.78 18.99
C ASP A 206 -1.54 -5.47 20.33
#